data_AF-A0A925BGX6-F1
#
_entry.id   AF-A0A925BGX6-F1
#
_cell.length_a   1.000
_cell.length_b   1.000
_cell.length_c   1.000
_cell.angle_alpha   90.00
_cell.angle_beta   90.00
_cell.angle_gamma   90.00
#
_symmetry.space_group_name_H-M   'P 1'
#
loop_
_entity.id
_entity.type
_entity.pdbx_description
1 polymer ?
#
loop_
_entity_poly.entity_id
_entity_poly.type
_entity_poly.pdbx_seq_one_letter_code
_entity_poly.pdbx_strand_id
1 'polypeptide(L)' 'KFYIAEPYHQEYYVNHPNQGYCAVVIAPKVAKLRKHYFEKLKA' A
#
# COMPACT_ATOMS: atom_id res chain seq x y z
N LYS A 1 4.46 24.51 6.19
CA LYS A 1 4.99 23.61 7.26
C LYS A 1 4.45 22.22 6.98
N PHE A 2 5.30 21.19 7.02
CA PHE A 2 4.87 19.79 6.92
C PHE A 2 4.50 19.28 8.31
N TYR A 3 3.44 18.48 8.42
CA TYR A 3 2.99 17.89 9.68
C TYR A 3 2.98 16.38 9.53
N ILE A 4 3.73 15.71 10.40
CA ILE A 4 3.85 14.25 10.38
C ILE A 4 2.56 13.66 10.93
N ALA A 5 2.02 12.68 10.21
CA ALA A 5 0.87 11.91 10.69
C ALA A 5 1.25 11.01 11.87
N GLU A 6 0.28 10.66 12.71
CA GLU A 6 0.50 9.83 13.89
C GLU A 6 1.20 8.51 13.55
N PRO A 7 1.96 7.92 14.51
CA PRO A 7 2.69 6.66 14.28
C PRO A 7 1.81 5.52 13.75
N TYR A 8 0.54 5.48 14.17
CA TYR A 8 -0.44 4.49 13.69
C TYR A 8 -0.66 4.53 12.18
N HIS A 9 -0.52 5.70 11.55
CA HIS A 9 -0.72 5.86 10.11
C HIS A 9 0.51 5.45 9.28
N GLN A 10 1.66 5.28 9.92
CA GLN A 10 2.90 4.85 9.24
C GLN A 10 2.84 3.34 8.97
N GLU A 11 3.24 2.92 7.77
CA GLU A 11 3.22 1.51 7.34
C GLU A 11 1.84 0.81 7.50
N TYR A 12 0.75 1.58 7.45
CA TYR A 12 -0.60 1.07 7.78
C TYR A 12 -1.00 -0.17 6.98
N TYR A 13 -0.75 -0.16 5.67
CA TYR A 13 -1.06 -1.29 4.79
C TYR A 13 -0.26 -2.54 5.12
N VAL A 14 1.02 -2.38 5.51
CA VAL A 14 1.90 -3.48 5.88
C VAL A 14 1.44 -4.11 7.19
N ASN A 15 1.04 -3.29 8.15
CA ASN A 15 0.61 -3.73 9.48
C ASN A 15 -0.84 -4.27 9.49
N HIS A 16 -1.69 -3.84 8.56
CA HIS A 16 -3.11 -4.19 8.52
C HIS A 16 -3.60 -4.61 7.12
N PRO A 17 -2.96 -5.59 6.46
CA PRO A 17 -3.25 -5.94 5.06
C PRO A 17 -4.67 -6.47 4.86
N ASN A 18 -5.25 -7.10 5.90
CA ASN A 18 -6.58 -7.71 5.85
C ASN A 18 -7.72 -6.76 6.22
N GLN A 19 -7.43 -5.50 6.54
CA GLN A 19 -8.50 -4.52 6.73
C GLN A 19 -9.31 -4.35 5.45
N GLY A 20 -10.63 -4.20 5.60
CA GLY A 20 -11.54 -4.14 4.43
C GLY A 20 -11.14 -3.06 3.43
N TYR A 21 -10.69 -1.90 3.92
CA TYR A 21 -10.14 -0.84 3.07
C TYR A 21 -8.90 -1.29 2.29
N CYS A 22 -7.94 -1.93 2.96
CA CYS A 22 -6.72 -2.43 2.33
C CYS A 22 -7.05 -3.47 1.25
N ALA A 23 -7.94 -4.41 1.55
CA ALA A 23 -8.33 -5.48 0.63
C ALA A 23 -9.09 -4.96 -0.60
N VAL A 24 -10.05 -4.04 -0.40
CA VAL A 24 -10.94 -3.60 -1.48
C VAL A 24 -10.35 -2.44 -2.29
N VAL A 25 -9.52 -1.58 -1.67
CA VAL A 25 -9.03 -0.36 -2.32
C VAL A 25 -7.54 -0.44 -2.69
N ILE A 26 -6.68 -0.92 -1.79
CA ILE A 26 -5.22 -0.88 -1.99
C ILE A 26 -4.75 -2.10 -2.78
N ALA A 27 -5.12 -3.31 -2.34
CA ALA A 27 -4.68 -4.56 -2.93
C ALA A 27 -4.90 -4.64 -4.46
N PRO A 28 -6.06 -4.27 -5.04
CA PRO A 28 -6.23 -4.30 -6.49
C PRO A 28 -5.31 -3.31 -7.23
N LYS A 29 -4.99 -2.16 -6.62
CA LYS A 29 -4.06 -1.18 -7.21
C LYS A 29 -2.63 -1.73 -7.22
N VAL A 30 -2.20 -2.35 -6.13
CA VAL A 30 -0.89 -2.99 -6.04
C VAL A 30 -0.79 -4.18 -7.01
N ALA A 31 -1.84 -4.99 -7.12
CA ALA A 31 -1.89 -6.07 -8.09
C ALA A 31 -1.78 -5.56 -9.54
N LYS A 32 -2.48 -4.46 -9.87
CA LYS A 32 -2.38 -3.82 -11.18
C LYS A 32 -0.98 -3.29 -11.46
N LEU A 33 -0.34 -2.65 -10.48
CA LEU A 33 1.05 -2.19 -10.60
C LEU A 33 1.98 -3.38 -10.91
N ARG A 34 1.89 -4.45 -10.11
CA ARG A 34 2.70 -5.66 -10.31
C ARG A 34 2.46 -6.28 -11.68
N LYS A 35 1.20 -6.36 -12.14
CA LYS A 35 0.86 -6.93 -13.45
C LYS A 35 1.50 -6.18 -14.62
N HIS A 36 1.49 -4.84 -14.59
CA HIS A 36 1.92 -4.04 -15.74
C HIS A 36 3.38 -3.63 -15.71
N TYR A 37 4.01 -3.61 -14.54
CA TYR A 37 5.35 -3.05 -14.35
C TYR A 37 6.31 -4.01 -13.65
N PHE A 38 5.99 -5.31 -13.60
CA PHE A 38 6.78 -6.34 -12.92
C PHE A 38 8.28 -6.21 -13.19
N GLU A 39 8.67 -6.10 -14.46
CA GLU A 39 10.06 -6.00 -14.91
C GLU A 39 10.80 -4.73 -14.46
N LYS A 40 10.06 -3.70 -14.04
CA LYS A 40 10.60 -2.42 -13.56
C LYS A 40 10.60 -2.33 -12.04
N LEU A 41 10.02 -3.31 -11.34
CA LEU A 41 10.06 -3.33 -9.89
C LEU A 41 11.47 -3.67 -9.42
N LYS A 42 11.89 -3.03 -8.32
CA LYS A 42 13.16 -3.36 -7.68
C LYS A 42 13.09 -4.80 -7.17
N ALA A 43 14.16 -5.55 -7.42
CA ALA A 43 14.39 -6.88 -6.88
C ALA A 43 14.71 -6.83 -5.38
#